data_AF-A0A810MRG5-F1
#
_entry.id   AF-A0A810MRG5-F1
#
_cell.length_a   1.000
_cell.length_b   1.000
_cell.length_c   1.000
_cell.angle_alpha   90.00
_cell.angle_beta   90.00
_cell.angle_gamma   90.00
#
_symmetry.space_group_name_H-M   'P 1'
#
loop_
_entity.id
_entity.type
_entity.pdbx_description
1 polymer ?
#
loop_
_entity_poly.entity_id
_entity_poly.type
_entity_poly.pdbx_seq_one_letter_code
_entity_poly.pdbx_strand_id
1 'polypeptide(L)'
;MATSHTASVDLAPSGIMNHRGDGHLPLADRIAWLLRSNRLLDPHQRWTRAKSFAAAFRGGSWSSPTTESRISRWETAAVRPTHQAVVRYEELLDLPSGTLTAVIDTLHRYAAPPGHGPPALTRRLPAPAEAAGRIDELLDRALSTALMTGPQWDELSVLISAQPNLIISPRSARDALADRLLHEMIVAHGLQWQQRFEAFNRLIAHPSCQQAAVAACAGHGNDPKNQVFIETLSALDGTAHPDASRHVLAQLHRPTNDRAFLGALLACARKIRFGHFTAEQLTDLTTLIVDLVLEPAHHTEARPLAAALLRHAPNLHRPGVQAALRRAAADDRTVGEVVATGQLAAPQTARVVVTRIVNAATAALPYEMTNDVFPVLVRELLFHPLFDIRLYTAMLIAATPYREPLARALADELAAIRAPDRVDLNSCIISALRTFGTGEQRPLIERISIGTGLPGPLVVLATHAIGHLGGQSDDRYWATAVDHHNRLWRRHRDPLHESALRGLVYGLGIARREALLGRLRLDPAAPEPARTAADWWLGLPRHVTASAVH
;
A
#
# COMPACT_ATOMS: atom_id res chain seq x y z
N MET A 1 -28.04 22.95 -57.71
CA MET A 1 -27.21 21.80 -58.14
C MET A 1 -25.90 21.83 -57.38
N ALA A 2 -25.43 20.65 -56.98
CA ALA A 2 -24.19 20.36 -56.22
C ALA A 2 -24.23 20.56 -54.69
N THR A 3 -24.62 19.47 -54.04
CA THR A 3 -24.45 19.09 -52.64
C THR A 3 -22.98 18.77 -52.32
N SER A 4 -22.46 19.24 -51.18
CA SER A 4 -21.21 18.76 -50.60
C SER A 4 -21.49 18.09 -49.25
N HIS A 5 -21.15 16.81 -49.16
CA HIS A 5 -21.20 15.98 -47.96
C HIS A 5 -19.88 16.10 -47.20
N THR A 6 -19.93 16.59 -45.96
CA THR A 6 -18.89 16.36 -44.96
C THR A 6 -19.41 15.37 -43.93
N ALA A 7 -18.85 14.16 -43.95
CA ALA A 7 -19.13 13.10 -43.01
C ALA A 7 -18.56 13.45 -41.62
N SER A 8 -19.44 13.48 -40.63
CA SER A 8 -19.10 13.48 -39.21
C SER A 8 -18.61 12.08 -38.85
N VAL A 9 -17.33 11.94 -38.50
CA VAL A 9 -16.78 10.70 -37.96
C VAL A 9 -17.06 10.69 -36.47
N ASP A 10 -18.05 9.90 -36.07
CA ASP A 10 -18.31 9.53 -34.68
C ASP A 10 -17.10 8.77 -34.12
N LEU A 11 -16.29 9.46 -33.31
CA LEU A 11 -15.31 8.83 -32.43
C LEU A 11 -16.06 8.24 -31.23
N ALA A 12 -16.34 6.95 -31.30
CA ALA A 12 -16.81 6.16 -30.16
C ALA A 12 -15.87 6.36 -28.95
N PRO A 13 -16.41 6.46 -27.71
CA PRO A 13 -15.60 6.62 -26.52
C PRO A 13 -14.70 5.41 -26.33
N SER A 14 -13.39 5.65 -26.35
CA SER A 14 -12.34 4.67 -26.18
C SER A 14 -12.58 3.85 -24.92
N GLY A 15 -12.74 2.54 -25.11
CA GLY A 15 -13.01 1.60 -24.05
C GLY A 15 -11.92 1.64 -22.97
N ILE A 16 -12.36 1.85 -21.73
CA ILE A 16 -11.63 1.40 -20.54
C ILE A 16 -11.24 -0.05 -20.79
N MET A 17 -9.94 -0.36 -20.84
CA MET A 17 -9.44 -1.73 -20.95
C MET A 17 -10.06 -2.57 -19.82
N ASN A 18 -11.12 -3.30 -20.14
CA ASN A 18 -11.67 -4.33 -19.28
C ASN A 18 -10.66 -5.47 -19.22
N HIS A 19 -9.88 -5.53 -18.14
CA HIS A 19 -8.90 -6.60 -17.84
C HIS A 19 -9.59 -7.94 -17.54
N ARG A 20 -10.42 -8.45 -18.45
CA ARG A 20 -10.88 -9.85 -18.40
C ARG A 20 -9.75 -10.86 -18.63
N GLY A 21 -8.52 -10.42 -18.91
CA GLY A 21 -7.37 -11.27 -19.26
C GLY A 21 -6.37 -11.58 -18.13
N ASP A 22 -6.27 -10.78 -17.06
CA ASP A 22 -5.21 -10.94 -16.04
C ASP A 22 -5.63 -11.75 -14.79
N GLY A 23 -6.85 -12.31 -14.78
CA GLY A 23 -7.33 -13.14 -13.66
C GLY A 23 -7.60 -12.39 -12.35
N HIS A 24 -7.56 -11.04 -12.37
CA HIS A 24 -7.88 -10.20 -11.21
C HIS A 24 -9.38 -10.04 -11.01
N LEU A 25 -9.81 -10.03 -9.75
CA LEU A 25 -11.20 -9.72 -9.41
C LEU A 25 -11.54 -8.25 -9.71
N PRO A 26 -12.67 -8.00 -10.39
CA PRO A 26 -13.21 -6.65 -10.55
C PRO A 26 -13.34 -5.90 -9.22
N LEU A 27 -13.13 -4.57 -9.26
CA LEU A 27 -13.24 -3.72 -8.07
C LEU A 27 -14.60 -3.88 -7.37
N ALA A 28 -15.70 -3.96 -8.14
CA ALA A 28 -17.04 -4.12 -7.59
C ALA A 28 -17.19 -5.43 -6.79
N ASP A 29 -16.59 -6.53 -7.27
CA ASP A 29 -16.63 -7.83 -6.59
C ASP A 29 -15.81 -7.81 -5.29
N ARG A 30 -14.68 -7.08 -5.25
CA ARG A 30 -13.90 -6.87 -4.01
C ARG A 30 -14.69 -6.08 -2.96
N ILE A 31 -15.38 -5.02 -3.38
CA ILE A 31 -16.22 -4.20 -2.49
C ILE A 31 -17.39 -5.04 -1.95
N ALA A 32 -18.06 -5.78 -2.84
CA ALA A 32 -19.15 -6.67 -2.48
C ALA A 32 -18.70 -7.74 -1.48
N TRP A 33 -17.55 -8.36 -1.72
CA TRP A 33 -16.93 -9.34 -0.83
C TRP A 33 -16.56 -8.74 0.52
N LEU A 34 -16.00 -7.52 0.57
CA LEU A 34 -15.66 -6.83 1.80
C LEU A 34 -16.89 -6.62 2.69
N LEU A 35 -17.97 -6.07 2.12
CA LEU A 35 -19.22 -5.81 2.84
C LEU A 35 -19.87 -7.10 3.32
N ARG A 36 -19.98 -8.09 2.42
CA ARG A 36 -20.60 -9.38 2.71
C ARG A 36 -19.85 -10.16 3.79
N SER A 37 -18.52 -10.22 3.70
CA SER A 37 -17.69 -10.97 4.64
C SER A 37 -17.80 -10.38 6.05
N ASN A 38 -17.76 -9.04 6.17
CA ASN A 38 -17.94 -8.38 7.46
C ASN A 38 -19.32 -8.63 8.06
N ARG A 39 -20.40 -8.57 7.25
CA ARG A 39 -21.76 -8.82 7.76
C ARG A 39 -21.97 -10.28 8.19
N LEU A 40 -21.55 -11.23 7.36
CA LEU A 40 -21.80 -12.66 7.59
C LEU A 40 -20.91 -13.25 8.69
N LEU A 41 -19.72 -12.70 8.89
CA LEU A 41 -18.76 -13.14 9.91
C LEU A 41 -18.72 -12.19 11.11
N ASP A 42 -19.80 -11.42 11.35
CA ASP A 42 -19.98 -10.63 12.56
C ASP A 42 -19.74 -11.52 13.81
N PRO A 43 -18.83 -11.14 14.72
CA PRO A 43 -18.49 -11.96 15.89
C PRO A 43 -19.70 -12.32 16.77
N HIS A 44 -20.70 -11.44 16.78
CA HIS A 44 -21.92 -11.60 17.58
C HIS A 44 -23.09 -12.24 16.82
N GLN A 45 -22.90 -12.59 15.53
CA GLN A 45 -23.91 -13.16 14.64
C GLN A 45 -25.21 -12.36 14.55
N ARG A 46 -25.19 -11.08 14.93
CA ARG A 46 -26.39 -10.22 14.95
C ARG A 46 -26.92 -10.00 13.53
N TRP A 47 -26.00 -10.03 12.56
CA TRP A 47 -26.22 -9.52 11.21
C TRP A 47 -26.18 -10.57 10.11
N THR A 48 -26.03 -11.85 10.47
CA THR A 48 -26.00 -12.97 9.50
C THR A 48 -27.25 -13.02 8.64
N ARG A 49 -28.42 -12.72 9.22
CA ARG A 49 -29.70 -12.62 8.49
C ARG A 49 -29.87 -11.24 7.86
N ALA A 50 -29.97 -11.21 6.52
CA ALA A 50 -30.16 -9.98 5.76
C ALA A 50 -31.38 -9.15 6.22
N LYS A 51 -32.50 -9.82 6.58
CA LYS A 51 -33.70 -9.20 7.15
C LYS A 51 -33.41 -8.36 8.39
N SER A 52 -32.70 -8.93 9.36
CA SER A 52 -32.36 -8.25 10.61
C SER A 52 -31.45 -7.06 10.36
N PHE A 53 -30.45 -7.23 9.49
CA PHE A 53 -29.52 -6.17 9.13
C PHE A 53 -30.22 -5.02 8.39
N ALA A 54 -31.09 -5.32 7.42
CA ALA A 54 -31.87 -4.32 6.69
C ALA A 54 -32.82 -3.54 7.61
N ALA A 55 -33.45 -4.21 8.59
CA ALA A 55 -34.30 -3.56 9.59
C ALA A 55 -33.52 -2.60 10.50
N ALA A 56 -32.31 -2.97 10.91
CA ALA A 56 -31.43 -2.12 11.73
C ALA A 56 -30.74 -1.00 10.93
N PHE A 57 -30.79 -1.05 9.60
CA PHE A 57 -30.04 -0.14 8.74
C PHE A 57 -30.48 1.32 8.85
N ARG A 58 -31.74 1.59 9.21
CA ARG A 58 -32.22 2.95 9.48
C ARG A 58 -31.66 3.47 10.81
N GLY A 59 -30.92 4.57 10.77
CA GLY A 59 -30.29 5.21 11.94
C GLY A 59 -28.87 5.69 11.63
N GLY A 60 -28.26 6.41 12.57
CA GLY A 60 -26.89 6.92 12.43
C GLY A 60 -26.71 7.75 11.16
N SER A 61 -25.72 7.40 10.35
CA SER A 61 -25.44 8.06 9.07
C SER A 61 -26.46 7.79 7.95
N TRP A 62 -27.47 6.92 8.18
CA TRP A 62 -28.46 6.52 7.17
C TRP A 62 -29.91 6.79 7.61
N SER A 63 -30.56 7.80 7.00
CA SER A 63 -31.89 8.26 7.43
C SER A 63 -33.07 7.45 6.89
N SER A 64 -32.90 6.76 5.76
CA SER A 64 -34.01 6.13 5.03
C SER A 64 -34.15 4.64 5.33
N PRO A 65 -35.34 4.04 5.18
CA PRO A 65 -35.47 2.58 5.21
C PRO A 65 -34.62 1.89 4.13
N THR A 66 -34.11 0.71 4.44
CA THR A 66 -33.37 -0.16 3.52
C THR A 66 -34.03 -1.55 3.47
N THR A 67 -33.91 -2.24 2.34
CA THR A 67 -34.50 -3.56 2.12
C THR A 67 -33.42 -4.62 1.98
N GLU A 68 -33.76 -5.88 2.22
CA GLU A 68 -32.88 -7.04 2.02
C GLU A 68 -32.34 -7.11 0.59
N SER A 69 -33.19 -6.80 -0.40
CA SER A 69 -32.79 -6.75 -1.80
C SER A 69 -31.71 -5.70 -2.06
N ARG A 70 -31.78 -4.52 -1.42
CA ARG A 70 -30.76 -3.47 -1.57
C ARG A 70 -29.43 -3.91 -0.97
N ILE A 71 -29.44 -4.50 0.23
CA ILE A 71 -28.25 -5.10 0.87
C ILE A 71 -27.64 -6.16 -0.04
N SER A 72 -28.45 -7.11 -0.53
CA SER A 72 -28.01 -8.16 -1.43
C SER A 72 -27.37 -7.61 -2.70
N ARG A 73 -27.93 -6.55 -3.30
CA ARG A 73 -27.35 -5.91 -4.50
C ARG A 73 -25.99 -5.27 -4.25
N TRP A 74 -25.74 -4.71 -3.07
CA TRP A 74 -24.42 -4.22 -2.70
C TRP A 74 -23.42 -5.38 -2.48
N GLU A 75 -23.87 -6.45 -1.83
CA GLU A 75 -23.06 -7.63 -1.48
C GLU A 75 -22.84 -8.63 -2.62
N THR A 76 -23.45 -8.38 -3.78
CA THR A 76 -23.30 -9.17 -5.02
C THR A 76 -22.77 -8.32 -6.18
N ALA A 77 -22.28 -7.11 -5.88
CA ALA A 77 -21.77 -6.14 -6.86
C ALA A 77 -22.80 -5.68 -7.92
N ALA A 78 -24.08 -6.05 -7.79
CA ALA A 78 -25.14 -5.64 -8.72
C ALA A 78 -25.42 -4.13 -8.68
N VAL A 79 -25.09 -3.45 -7.57
CA VAL A 79 -25.13 -1.99 -7.44
C VAL A 79 -23.95 -1.51 -6.59
N ARG A 80 -23.38 -0.37 -6.96
CA ARG A 80 -22.35 0.32 -6.18
C ARG A 80 -22.94 0.90 -4.88
N PRO A 81 -22.37 0.61 -3.69
CA PRO A 81 -22.77 1.27 -2.45
C PRO A 81 -22.37 2.75 -2.45
N THR A 82 -23.15 3.60 -1.77
CA THR A 82 -22.74 4.99 -1.51
C THR A 82 -21.81 5.07 -0.30
N HIS A 83 -21.11 6.20 -0.13
CA HIS A 83 -20.28 6.42 1.06
C HIS A 83 -21.08 6.22 2.36
N GLN A 84 -22.29 6.80 2.44
CA GLN A 84 -23.15 6.68 3.62
C GLN A 84 -23.59 5.23 3.89
N ALA A 85 -23.79 4.42 2.84
CA ALA A 85 -24.11 3.01 3.03
C ALA A 85 -22.92 2.28 3.70
N VAL A 86 -21.69 2.55 3.27
CA VAL A 86 -20.49 1.93 3.85
C VAL A 86 -20.24 2.40 5.29
N VAL A 87 -20.38 3.71 5.57
CA VAL A 87 -20.28 4.23 6.95
C VAL A 87 -21.34 3.56 7.84
N ARG A 88 -22.55 3.32 7.32
CA ARG A 88 -23.57 2.59 8.08
C ARG A 88 -23.22 1.13 8.35
N TYR A 89 -22.49 0.47 7.45
CA TYR A 89 -21.91 -0.85 7.73
C TYR A 89 -20.91 -0.76 8.90
N GLU A 90 -20.00 0.22 8.87
CA GLU A 90 -19.02 0.43 9.95
C GLU A 90 -19.73 0.64 11.30
N GLU A 91 -20.76 1.48 11.35
CA GLU A 91 -21.57 1.73 12.55
C GLU A 91 -22.28 0.47 13.09
N LEU A 92 -22.95 -0.30 12.22
CA LEU A 92 -23.71 -1.49 12.65
C LEU A 92 -22.81 -2.63 13.10
N LEU A 93 -21.62 -2.72 12.51
CA LEU A 93 -20.64 -3.76 12.81
C LEU A 93 -19.66 -3.35 13.91
N ASP A 94 -19.87 -2.19 14.53
CA ASP A 94 -19.01 -1.63 15.57
C ASP A 94 -17.53 -1.53 15.12
N LEU A 95 -17.30 -1.25 13.83
CA LEU A 95 -15.96 -1.08 13.26
C LEU A 95 -15.44 0.35 13.52
N PRO A 96 -14.12 0.55 13.66
CA PRO A 96 -13.55 1.89 13.69
C PRO A 96 -13.95 2.67 12.44
N SER A 97 -14.35 3.94 12.64
CA SER A 97 -14.76 4.82 11.54
C SER A 97 -13.65 4.92 10.50
N GLY A 98 -14.00 4.75 9.23
CA GLY A 98 -13.05 4.83 8.13
C GLY A 98 -12.47 3.49 7.68
N THR A 99 -12.67 2.40 8.44
CA THR A 99 -12.02 1.10 8.16
C THR A 99 -12.36 0.55 6.78
N LEU A 100 -13.64 0.54 6.41
CA LEU A 100 -14.10 0.03 5.12
C LEU A 100 -13.95 1.09 4.04
N THR A 101 -14.29 2.35 4.35
CA THR A 101 -14.22 3.45 3.38
C THR A 101 -12.80 3.70 2.87
N ALA A 102 -11.79 3.71 3.75
CA ALA A 102 -10.38 3.91 3.36
C ALA A 102 -9.87 2.78 2.45
N VAL A 103 -10.23 1.53 2.74
CA VAL A 103 -9.89 0.36 1.90
C VAL A 103 -10.53 0.49 0.52
N ILE A 104 -11.81 0.86 0.44
CA ILE A 104 -12.52 1.01 -0.84
C ILE A 104 -11.90 2.13 -1.68
N ASP A 105 -11.58 3.27 -1.07
CA ASP A 105 -10.93 4.39 -1.76
C ASP A 105 -9.54 3.98 -2.28
N THR A 106 -8.76 3.27 -1.45
CA THR A 106 -7.44 2.74 -1.83
C THR A 106 -7.52 1.80 -3.04
N LEU A 107 -8.44 0.83 -3.00
CA LEU A 107 -8.66 -0.11 -4.11
C LEU A 107 -9.11 0.62 -5.37
N HIS A 108 -9.98 1.63 -5.23
CA HIS A 108 -10.48 2.40 -6.35
C HIS A 108 -9.39 3.22 -7.03
N ARG A 109 -8.61 3.98 -6.25
CA ARG A 109 -7.47 4.75 -6.75
C ARG A 109 -6.46 3.85 -7.46
N TYR A 110 -6.20 2.67 -6.92
CA TYR A 110 -5.29 1.74 -7.59
C TYR A 110 -5.87 1.19 -8.90
N ALA A 111 -7.19 0.96 -8.95
CA ALA A 111 -7.85 0.40 -10.12
C ALA A 111 -8.07 1.42 -11.25
N ALA A 112 -8.30 2.70 -10.94
CA ALA A 112 -8.68 3.74 -11.89
C ALA A 112 -7.70 4.94 -11.88
N PRO A 113 -7.42 5.58 -13.03
CA PRO A 113 -6.61 6.78 -13.04
C PRO A 113 -7.32 7.94 -12.32
N PRO A 114 -6.58 8.84 -11.65
CA PRO A 114 -7.15 10.06 -11.09
C PRO A 114 -7.93 10.86 -12.14
N GLY A 115 -9.07 11.43 -11.74
CA GLY A 115 -9.93 12.23 -12.63
C GLY A 115 -10.71 11.43 -13.68
N HIS A 116 -10.57 10.11 -13.76
CA HIS A 116 -11.27 9.27 -14.73
C HIS A 116 -12.37 8.45 -14.05
N GLY A 117 -13.62 8.83 -14.34
CA GLY A 117 -14.82 8.14 -13.87
C GLY A 117 -15.31 8.59 -12.49
N PRO A 118 -16.51 8.14 -12.09
CA PRO A 118 -17.08 8.50 -10.81
C PRO A 118 -16.32 7.82 -9.65
N PRO A 119 -16.14 8.50 -8.51
CA PRO A 119 -15.48 7.93 -7.33
C PRO A 119 -16.17 6.63 -6.91
N ALA A 120 -15.41 5.69 -6.34
CA ALA A 120 -15.98 4.43 -5.85
C ALA A 120 -17.10 4.66 -4.83
N LEU A 121 -16.97 5.69 -3.99
CA LEU A 121 -17.99 6.07 -3.02
C LEU A 121 -18.48 7.49 -3.31
N THR A 122 -19.75 7.62 -3.68
CA THR A 122 -20.38 8.93 -3.79
C THR A 122 -20.56 9.52 -2.39
N ARG A 123 -19.88 10.63 -2.11
CA ARG A 123 -19.96 11.39 -0.86
C ARG A 123 -20.98 12.51 -0.99
N ARG A 124 -21.80 12.72 0.06
CA ARG A 124 -22.66 13.89 0.16
C ARG A 124 -21.82 15.05 0.66
N LEU A 125 -21.78 16.14 -0.11
CA LEU A 125 -21.06 17.33 0.28
C LEU A 125 -21.98 18.29 1.06
N PRO A 126 -21.43 19.08 1.99
CA PRO A 126 -22.16 20.18 2.64
C PRO A 126 -22.61 21.24 1.64
N ALA A 127 -23.45 22.17 2.09
CA ALA A 127 -23.75 23.36 1.29
C ALA A 127 -22.47 24.19 1.07
N PRO A 128 -22.33 24.94 -0.05
CA PRO A 128 -21.08 25.64 -0.37
C PRO A 128 -20.54 26.55 0.74
N ALA A 129 -21.40 27.29 1.45
CA ALA A 129 -20.98 28.16 2.55
C ALA A 129 -20.48 27.38 3.78
N GLU A 130 -21.12 26.25 4.12
CA GLU A 130 -20.69 25.36 5.19
C GLU A 130 -19.37 24.69 4.83
N ALA A 131 -19.23 24.24 3.58
CA ALA A 131 -18.01 23.65 3.07
C ALA A 131 -16.84 24.64 3.13
N ALA A 132 -17.06 25.90 2.75
CA ALA A 132 -16.03 26.94 2.83
C ALA A 132 -15.55 27.17 4.28
N GLY A 133 -16.47 27.40 5.22
CA GLY A 133 -16.10 27.60 6.62
C GLY A 133 -15.40 26.38 7.24
N ARG A 134 -15.79 25.17 6.83
CA ARG A 134 -15.14 23.93 7.28
C ARG A 134 -13.74 23.74 6.69
N ILE A 135 -13.55 24.11 5.41
CA ILE A 135 -12.23 24.11 4.77
C ILE A 135 -11.31 25.07 5.51
N ASP A 136 -11.75 26.29 5.82
CA ASP A 136 -10.94 27.29 6.52
C ASP A 136 -10.49 26.78 7.90
N GLU A 137 -11.41 26.21 8.70
CA GLU A 137 -11.07 25.63 10.01
C GLU A 137 -10.01 24.51 9.91
N LEU A 138 -10.17 23.59 8.95
CA LEU A 138 -9.27 22.47 8.76
C LEU A 138 -7.93 22.89 8.16
N LEU A 139 -7.90 23.91 7.30
CA LEU A 139 -6.68 24.50 6.77
C LEU A 139 -5.88 25.21 7.87
N ASP A 140 -6.53 26.02 8.71
CA ASP A 140 -5.86 26.67 9.85
C ASP A 140 -5.25 25.64 10.81
N ARG A 141 -5.95 24.52 11.03
CA ARG A 141 -5.43 23.41 11.82
C ARG A 141 -4.25 22.72 11.13
N ALA A 142 -4.34 22.47 9.83
CA ALA A 142 -3.28 21.85 9.03
C ALA A 142 -2.02 22.75 8.91
N LEU A 143 -2.18 24.07 8.89
CA LEU A 143 -1.08 25.03 8.75
C LEU A 143 -0.47 25.48 10.08
N SER A 144 -1.02 25.03 11.21
CA SER A 144 -0.50 25.28 12.56
C SER A 144 0.18 24.03 13.15
N THR A 145 0.50 24.05 14.44
CA THR A 145 1.00 22.87 15.17
C THR A 145 -0.13 22.06 15.85
N ALA A 146 -1.38 22.42 15.60
CA ALA A 146 -2.53 21.70 16.15
C ALA A 146 -2.64 20.30 15.53
N LEU A 147 -3.07 19.31 16.32
CA LEU A 147 -3.15 17.92 15.86
C LEU A 147 -4.19 17.77 14.73
N MET A 148 -3.82 17.02 13.69
CA MET A 148 -4.73 16.65 12.60
C MET A 148 -4.90 15.13 12.59
N THR A 149 -6.13 14.66 12.76
CA THR A 149 -6.43 13.23 12.74
C THR A 149 -6.53 12.69 11.32
N GLY A 150 -6.40 11.37 11.12
CA GLY A 150 -6.62 10.75 9.82
C GLY A 150 -7.99 11.09 9.19
N PRO A 151 -9.11 11.00 9.93
CA PRO A 151 -10.42 11.43 9.44
C PRO A 151 -10.50 12.92 9.06
N GLN A 152 -9.79 13.82 9.77
CA GLN A 152 -9.76 15.24 9.43
C GLN A 152 -8.99 15.51 8.14
N TRP A 153 -7.90 14.78 7.90
CA TRP A 153 -7.20 14.83 6.61
C TRP A 153 -8.05 14.28 5.46
N ASP A 154 -8.80 13.19 5.70
CA ASP A 154 -9.75 12.66 4.73
C ASP A 154 -10.82 13.70 4.39
N GLU A 155 -11.44 14.30 5.40
CA GLU A 155 -12.46 15.34 5.25
C GLU A 155 -11.94 16.55 4.47
N LEU A 156 -10.81 17.13 4.91
CA LEU A 156 -10.19 18.29 4.26
C LEU A 156 -9.90 18.02 2.78
N SER A 157 -9.26 16.89 2.48
CA SER A 157 -8.88 16.55 1.10
C SER A 157 -10.10 16.27 0.21
N VAL A 158 -11.19 15.70 0.75
CA VAL A 158 -12.46 15.54 0.04
C VAL A 158 -13.09 16.90 -0.27
N LEU A 159 -13.14 17.81 0.70
CA LEU A 159 -13.72 19.14 0.53
C LEU A 159 -12.94 19.98 -0.49
N ILE A 160 -11.61 19.91 -0.47
CA ILE A 160 -10.75 20.55 -1.48
C ILE A 160 -11.00 19.92 -2.85
N SER A 161 -10.99 18.59 -2.96
CA SER A 161 -11.15 17.89 -4.25
C SER A 161 -12.50 18.12 -4.90
N ALA A 162 -13.54 18.39 -4.10
CA ALA A 162 -14.85 18.76 -4.58
C ALA A 162 -14.90 20.15 -5.24
N GLN A 163 -13.85 20.95 -5.09
CA GLN A 163 -13.76 22.32 -5.62
C GLN A 163 -12.51 22.49 -6.48
N PRO A 164 -12.50 22.03 -7.75
CA PRO A 164 -11.31 22.07 -8.62
C PRO A 164 -10.70 23.47 -8.84
N ASN A 165 -11.51 24.51 -8.64
CA ASN A 165 -11.11 25.91 -8.79
C ASN A 165 -10.66 26.56 -7.47
N LEU A 166 -10.65 25.82 -6.35
CA LEU A 166 -10.18 26.31 -5.06
C LEU A 166 -8.68 26.60 -5.13
N ILE A 167 -8.30 27.84 -4.81
CA ILE A 167 -6.91 28.28 -4.74
C ILE A 167 -6.56 28.51 -3.28
N ILE A 168 -5.64 27.70 -2.77
CA ILE A 168 -5.04 27.91 -1.44
C ILE A 168 -3.89 28.91 -1.61
N SER A 169 -4.05 30.08 -0.99
CA SER A 169 -3.11 31.21 -1.04
C SER A 169 -2.63 31.56 0.37
N PRO A 170 -1.36 31.98 0.55
CA PRO A 170 -0.29 32.09 -0.45
C PRO A 170 0.26 30.73 -0.89
N ARG A 171 1.17 30.72 -1.89
CA ARG A 171 1.86 29.48 -2.34
C ARG A 171 2.50 28.70 -1.18
N SER A 172 3.11 29.40 -0.23
CA SER A 172 3.72 28.78 0.95
C SER A 172 2.74 27.97 1.79
N ALA A 173 1.44 28.30 1.80
CA ALA A 173 0.42 27.50 2.48
C ALA A 173 0.22 26.14 1.79
N ARG A 174 0.24 26.08 0.45
CA ARG A 174 0.17 24.82 -0.30
C ARG A 174 1.39 23.95 -0.05
N ASP A 175 2.57 24.57 -0.07
CA ASP A 175 3.83 23.88 0.18
C ASP A 175 3.85 23.29 1.59
N ALA A 176 3.47 24.07 2.61
CA ALA A 176 3.37 23.61 4.00
C ALA A 176 2.30 22.52 4.20
N LEU A 177 1.14 22.63 3.55
CA LEU A 177 0.07 21.63 3.60
C LEU A 177 0.53 20.28 3.05
N ALA A 178 1.15 20.29 1.87
CA ALA A 178 1.65 19.10 1.21
C ALA A 178 2.79 18.45 2.01
N ASP A 179 3.74 19.26 2.48
CA ASP A 179 4.88 18.79 3.26
C ASP A 179 4.43 18.18 4.59
N ARG A 180 3.52 18.84 5.33
CA ARG A 180 3.01 18.30 6.59
C ARG A 180 2.25 16.99 6.39
N LEU A 181 1.35 16.91 5.41
CA LEU A 181 0.59 15.70 5.14
C LEU A 181 1.52 14.54 4.76
N LEU A 182 2.54 14.79 3.94
CA LEU A 182 3.54 13.79 3.59
C LEU A 182 4.32 13.30 4.83
N HIS A 183 4.79 14.23 5.67
CA HIS A 183 5.50 13.89 6.91
C HIS A 183 4.66 13.04 7.86
N GLU A 184 3.39 13.41 8.08
CA GLU A 184 2.49 12.63 8.92
C GLU A 184 2.16 11.27 8.30
N MET A 185 2.00 11.21 6.98
CA MET A 185 1.73 9.97 6.24
C MET A 185 2.87 8.97 6.39
N ILE A 186 4.13 9.37 6.19
CA ILE A 186 5.28 8.45 6.19
C ILE A 186 5.61 7.89 7.59
N VAL A 187 5.11 8.51 8.66
CA VAL A 187 5.29 8.04 10.04
C VAL A 187 4.03 7.43 10.66
N ALA A 188 2.90 7.49 9.96
CA ALA A 188 1.68 6.79 10.32
C ALA A 188 1.76 5.30 9.95
N HIS A 189 0.85 4.50 10.51
CA HIS A 189 0.71 3.07 10.19
C HIS A 189 -0.77 2.65 10.21
N GLY A 190 -1.08 1.49 9.62
CA GLY A 190 -2.44 0.94 9.61
C GLY A 190 -3.47 1.88 8.96
N LEU A 191 -4.64 2.01 9.58
CA LEU A 191 -5.73 2.87 9.09
C LEU A 191 -5.32 4.34 8.99
N GLN A 192 -4.51 4.82 9.93
CA GLN A 192 -4.05 6.21 9.98
C GLN A 192 -3.15 6.57 8.80
N TRP A 193 -2.33 5.60 8.36
CA TRP A 193 -1.56 5.70 7.14
C TRP A 193 -2.47 5.72 5.91
N GLN A 194 -3.46 4.81 5.83
CA GLN A 194 -4.37 4.72 4.67
C GLN A 194 -5.13 6.03 4.45
N GLN A 195 -5.70 6.62 5.50
CA GLN A 195 -6.45 7.87 5.40
C GLN A 195 -5.58 9.04 4.93
N ARG A 196 -4.34 9.15 5.44
CA ARG A 196 -3.39 10.17 5.01
C ARG A 196 -2.87 9.92 3.60
N PHE A 197 -2.64 8.67 3.22
CA PHE A 197 -2.23 8.29 1.88
C PHE A 197 -3.30 8.64 0.84
N GLU A 198 -4.57 8.34 1.11
CA GLU A 198 -5.67 8.74 0.23
C GLU A 198 -5.88 10.26 0.21
N ALA A 199 -5.75 10.93 1.35
CA ALA A 199 -5.79 12.39 1.41
C ALA A 199 -4.67 13.04 0.57
N PHE A 200 -3.46 12.50 0.64
CA PHE A 200 -2.31 12.99 -0.13
C PHE A 200 -2.51 12.73 -1.64
N ASN A 201 -3.05 11.55 -2.00
CA ASN A 201 -3.35 11.23 -3.39
C ASN A 201 -4.47 12.12 -3.97
N ARG A 202 -5.43 12.56 -3.16
CA ARG A 202 -6.40 13.59 -3.56
C ARG A 202 -5.74 14.94 -3.77
N LEU A 203 -4.82 15.33 -2.88
CA LEU A 203 -4.07 16.59 -2.97
C LEU A 203 -3.16 16.65 -4.21
N ILE A 204 -2.42 15.56 -4.52
CA ILE A 204 -1.54 15.50 -5.69
C ILE A 204 -2.33 15.46 -7.02
N ALA A 205 -3.60 15.02 -6.98
CA ALA A 205 -4.50 15.10 -8.12
C ALA A 205 -5.17 16.47 -8.27
N HIS A 206 -5.19 17.31 -7.23
CA HIS A 206 -5.85 18.60 -7.26
C HIS A 206 -5.06 19.64 -8.07
N PRO A 207 -5.65 20.34 -9.06
CA PRO A 207 -4.91 21.25 -9.95
C PRO A 207 -4.07 22.31 -9.23
N SER A 208 -4.63 22.92 -8.17
CA SER A 208 -3.92 23.97 -7.43
C SER A 208 -2.85 23.44 -6.46
N CYS A 209 -2.92 22.19 -6.03
CA CYS A 209 -2.01 21.62 -5.01
C CYS A 209 -1.00 20.63 -5.58
N GLN A 210 -1.24 20.13 -6.79
CA GLN A 210 -0.44 19.11 -7.46
C GLN A 210 1.06 19.42 -7.48
N GLN A 211 1.44 20.64 -7.87
CA GLN A 211 2.86 21.03 -7.93
C GLN A 211 3.52 20.97 -6.55
N ALA A 212 2.84 21.45 -5.50
CA ALA A 212 3.36 21.43 -4.13
C ALA A 212 3.52 19.99 -3.61
N ALA A 213 2.53 19.12 -3.89
CA ALA A 213 2.59 17.70 -3.52
C ALA A 213 3.71 16.94 -4.26
N VAL A 214 3.88 17.17 -5.57
CA VAL A 214 5.02 16.60 -6.32
C VAL A 214 6.34 17.11 -5.77
N ALA A 215 6.46 18.40 -5.48
CA ALA A 215 7.67 19.00 -4.94
C ALA A 215 8.01 18.45 -3.55
N ALA A 216 7.01 18.20 -2.69
CA ALA A 216 7.20 17.57 -1.39
C ALA A 216 7.78 16.15 -1.56
N CYS A 217 7.16 15.30 -2.38
CA CYS A 217 7.69 13.96 -2.69
C CYS A 217 9.13 14.01 -3.24
N ALA A 218 9.42 14.96 -4.13
CA ALA A 218 10.75 15.13 -4.70
C ALA A 218 11.78 15.59 -3.67
N GLY A 219 11.44 16.57 -2.83
CA GLY A 219 12.31 17.07 -1.76
C GLY A 219 12.69 15.96 -0.78
N HIS A 220 11.71 15.20 -0.32
CA HIS A 220 11.91 14.05 0.57
C HIS A 220 12.61 12.87 -0.10
N GLY A 221 12.36 12.64 -1.38
CA GLY A 221 13.03 11.60 -2.16
C GLY A 221 14.52 11.89 -2.36
N ASN A 222 14.89 13.17 -2.46
CA ASN A 222 16.28 13.63 -2.64
C ASN A 222 17.02 13.88 -1.31
N ASP A 223 16.32 13.88 -0.16
CA ASP A 223 16.96 14.03 1.14
C ASP A 223 17.60 12.69 1.59
N PRO A 224 18.95 12.59 1.65
CA PRO A 224 19.61 11.37 2.09
C PRO A 224 19.34 11.03 3.56
N LYS A 225 18.82 11.98 4.36
CA LYS A 225 18.45 11.75 5.76
C LYS A 225 17.06 11.18 5.93
N ASN A 226 16.17 11.31 4.93
CA ASN A 226 14.86 10.68 4.97
C ASN A 226 15.02 9.16 5.20
N GLN A 227 14.08 8.54 5.89
CA GLN A 227 14.12 7.09 6.19
C GLN A 227 13.03 6.29 5.47
N VAL A 228 12.04 6.97 4.88
CA VAL A 228 10.83 6.36 4.32
C VAL A 228 10.67 6.74 2.85
N PHE A 229 11.45 6.09 1.99
CA PHE A 229 11.52 6.43 0.55
C PHE A 229 10.45 5.77 -0.30
N ILE A 230 10.06 4.53 0.01
CA ILE A 230 9.16 3.74 -0.85
C ILE A 230 7.83 4.46 -0.96
N GLU A 231 7.19 4.76 0.16
CA GLU A 231 5.89 5.44 0.20
C GLU A 231 5.97 6.86 -0.39
N THR A 232 7.07 7.58 -0.14
CA THR A 232 7.32 8.93 -0.65
C THR A 232 7.35 8.96 -2.18
N LEU A 233 8.10 8.05 -2.82
CA LEU A 233 8.28 8.04 -4.27
C LEU A 233 7.14 7.32 -4.99
N SER A 234 6.58 6.25 -4.40
CA SER A 234 5.42 5.55 -4.96
C SER A 234 4.22 6.49 -5.10
N ALA A 235 4.02 7.46 -4.20
CA ALA A 235 2.94 8.44 -4.30
C ALA A 235 2.94 9.27 -5.61
N LEU A 236 4.11 9.42 -6.27
CA LEU A 236 4.24 10.13 -7.55
C LEU A 236 3.50 9.42 -8.70
N ASP A 237 3.13 8.16 -8.53
CA ASP A 237 2.34 7.42 -9.51
C ASP A 237 0.89 7.89 -9.63
N GLY A 238 0.40 8.61 -8.61
CA GLY A 238 -0.95 9.16 -8.51
C GLY A 238 -1.17 10.40 -9.35
N THR A 239 -0.24 10.78 -10.22
CA THR A 239 -0.38 11.94 -11.11
C THR A 239 0.35 11.76 -12.45
N ALA A 240 -0.23 12.37 -13.48
CA ALA A 240 0.36 12.54 -14.81
C ALA A 240 1.24 13.82 -14.92
N HIS A 241 1.41 14.58 -13.84
CA HIS A 241 2.21 15.81 -13.87
C HIS A 241 3.64 15.51 -14.37
N PRO A 242 4.19 16.25 -15.35
CA PRO A 242 5.49 15.95 -15.95
C PRO A 242 6.62 15.86 -14.93
N ASP A 243 6.62 16.71 -13.90
CA ASP A 243 7.64 16.69 -12.84
C ASP A 243 7.64 15.39 -12.06
N ALA A 244 6.47 14.76 -11.83
CA ALA A 244 6.39 13.50 -11.11
C ALA A 244 7.08 12.37 -11.89
N SER A 245 6.87 12.31 -13.20
CA SER A 245 7.55 11.33 -14.07
C SER A 245 9.05 11.63 -14.17
N ARG A 246 9.46 12.90 -14.20
CA ARG A 246 10.88 13.30 -14.17
C ARG A 246 11.58 12.88 -12.88
N HIS A 247 10.94 13.08 -11.72
CA HIS A 247 11.52 12.70 -10.43
C HIS A 247 11.63 11.19 -10.25
N VAL A 248 10.65 10.41 -10.73
CA VAL A 248 10.73 8.95 -10.75
C VAL A 248 11.92 8.49 -11.60
N LEU A 249 12.06 8.98 -12.82
CA LEU A 249 13.20 8.61 -13.69
C LEU A 249 14.55 9.04 -13.10
N ALA A 250 14.61 10.23 -12.48
CA ALA A 250 15.84 10.69 -11.83
C ALA A 250 16.29 9.73 -10.71
N GLN A 251 15.37 9.21 -9.92
CA GLN A 251 15.66 8.23 -8.86
C GLN A 251 16.00 6.84 -9.39
N LEU A 252 15.58 6.48 -10.61
CA LEU A 252 16.03 5.25 -11.26
C LEU A 252 17.46 5.38 -11.80
N HIS A 253 17.81 6.54 -12.36
CA HIS A 253 19.16 6.80 -12.92
C HIS A 253 20.21 7.07 -11.83
N ARG A 254 19.84 7.82 -10.80
CA ARG A 254 20.72 8.25 -9.70
C ARG A 254 19.96 8.18 -8.38
N PRO A 255 19.70 6.96 -7.87
CA PRO A 255 18.94 6.80 -6.64
C PRO A 255 19.66 7.44 -5.46
N THR A 256 18.90 8.07 -4.57
CA THR A 256 19.41 8.51 -3.26
C THR A 256 19.92 7.32 -2.44
N ASN A 257 19.24 6.17 -2.57
CA ASN A 257 19.63 4.86 -2.03
C ASN A 257 18.73 3.76 -2.64
N ASP A 258 18.98 2.50 -2.30
CA ASP A 258 18.24 1.33 -2.82
C ASP A 258 16.72 1.39 -2.58
N ARG A 259 16.26 1.99 -1.47
CA ARG A 259 14.82 2.14 -1.22
C ARG A 259 14.20 3.22 -2.08
N ALA A 260 14.97 4.26 -2.39
CA ALA A 260 14.56 5.29 -3.33
C ALA A 260 14.43 4.70 -4.74
N PHE A 261 15.41 3.89 -5.17
CA PHE A 261 15.33 3.12 -6.41
C PHE A 261 14.07 2.24 -6.45
N LEU A 262 13.83 1.44 -5.41
CA LEU A 262 12.68 0.54 -5.35
C LEU A 262 11.34 1.30 -5.35
N GLY A 263 11.23 2.40 -4.61
CA GLY A 263 10.03 3.26 -4.62
C GLY A 263 9.76 3.85 -6.01
N ALA A 264 10.80 4.33 -6.70
CA ALA A 264 10.67 4.81 -8.07
C ALA A 264 10.25 3.69 -9.04
N LEU A 265 10.80 2.49 -8.90
CA LEU A 265 10.45 1.34 -9.73
C LEU A 265 9.00 0.88 -9.49
N LEU A 266 8.50 0.92 -8.26
CA LEU A 266 7.10 0.66 -7.93
C LEU A 266 6.18 1.71 -8.57
N ALA A 267 6.55 2.99 -8.52
CA ALA A 267 5.79 4.06 -9.14
C ALA A 267 5.61 3.86 -10.67
N CYS A 268 6.59 3.25 -11.33
CA CYS A 268 6.51 2.94 -12.75
C CYS A 268 5.34 2.02 -13.11
N ALA A 269 4.90 1.13 -12.22
CA ALA A 269 3.81 0.19 -12.53
C ALA A 269 2.51 0.91 -12.92
N ARG A 270 2.07 1.85 -12.08
CA ARG A 270 0.85 2.65 -12.37
C ARG A 270 1.11 3.72 -13.42
N LYS A 271 2.29 4.32 -13.47
CA LYS A 271 2.62 5.29 -14.53
C LYS A 271 2.61 4.68 -15.93
N ILE A 272 3.12 3.45 -16.10
CA ILE A 272 3.01 2.70 -17.36
C ILE A 272 1.55 2.37 -17.64
N ARG A 273 0.85 1.78 -16.66
CA ARG A 273 -0.55 1.35 -16.80
C ARG A 273 -1.49 2.48 -17.22
N PHE A 274 -1.28 3.69 -16.69
CA PHE A 274 -2.12 4.85 -16.98
C PHE A 274 -1.53 5.80 -18.04
N GLY A 275 -0.41 5.44 -18.68
CA GLY A 275 0.18 6.26 -19.74
C GLY A 275 0.72 7.60 -19.27
N HIS A 276 1.21 7.70 -18.04
CA HIS A 276 1.79 8.94 -17.47
C HIS A 276 3.21 9.23 -17.96
N PHE A 277 3.80 8.33 -18.75
CA PHE A 277 5.09 8.53 -19.39
C PHE A 277 4.91 8.88 -20.86
N THR A 278 5.74 9.80 -21.36
CA THR A 278 5.89 10.06 -22.79
C THR A 278 6.58 8.88 -23.50
N ALA A 279 6.53 8.86 -24.84
CA ALA A 279 7.20 7.81 -25.62
C ALA A 279 8.73 7.78 -25.43
N GLU A 280 9.35 8.95 -25.25
CA GLU A 280 10.78 9.08 -24.96
C GLU A 280 11.10 8.49 -23.58
N GLN A 281 10.35 8.87 -22.56
CA GLN A 281 10.48 8.34 -21.19
C GLN A 281 10.25 6.83 -21.12
N LEU A 282 9.28 6.30 -21.89
CA LEU A 282 9.08 4.85 -21.98
C LEU A 282 10.25 4.14 -22.64
N THR A 283 10.93 4.77 -23.60
CA THR A 283 12.12 4.19 -24.24
C THR A 283 13.29 4.17 -23.27
N ASP A 284 13.57 5.28 -22.58
CA ASP A 284 14.59 5.38 -21.53
C ASP A 284 14.35 4.35 -20.41
N LEU A 285 13.12 4.30 -19.89
CA LEU A 285 12.71 3.34 -18.87
C LEU A 285 12.87 1.88 -19.33
N THR A 286 12.54 1.58 -20.59
CA THR A 286 12.68 0.22 -21.12
C THR A 286 14.14 -0.22 -21.11
N THR A 287 15.07 0.66 -21.49
CA THR A 287 16.52 0.37 -21.45
C THR A 287 16.96 0.07 -20.01
N LEU A 288 16.61 0.96 -19.07
CA LEU A 288 16.99 0.81 -17.66
C LEU A 288 16.45 -0.50 -17.04
N ILE A 289 15.19 -0.84 -17.32
CA ILE A 289 14.58 -2.06 -16.79
C ILE A 289 15.20 -3.32 -17.43
N VAL A 290 15.57 -3.28 -18.71
CA VAL A 290 16.29 -4.39 -19.37
C VAL A 290 17.63 -4.63 -18.70
N ASP A 291 18.41 -3.58 -18.45
CA ASP A 291 19.70 -3.68 -17.78
C ASP A 291 19.54 -4.26 -16.37
N LEU A 292 18.55 -3.78 -15.62
CA LEU A 292 18.21 -4.29 -14.28
C LEU A 292 17.87 -5.79 -14.25
N VAL A 293 17.17 -6.29 -15.26
CA VAL A 293 16.78 -7.71 -15.36
C VAL A 293 17.99 -8.60 -15.69
N LEU A 294 18.95 -8.07 -16.45
CA LEU A 294 20.17 -8.75 -16.89
C LEU A 294 21.34 -8.64 -15.90
N GLU A 295 21.40 -7.61 -15.06
CA GLU A 295 22.48 -7.35 -14.11
C GLU A 295 22.01 -7.53 -12.65
N PRO A 296 22.07 -8.76 -12.10
CA PRO A 296 21.50 -9.07 -10.79
C PRO A 296 22.26 -8.47 -9.60
N ALA A 297 23.47 -7.94 -9.81
CA ALA A 297 24.40 -7.58 -8.75
C ALA A 297 23.93 -6.42 -7.86
N HIS A 298 22.95 -5.62 -8.31
CA HIS A 298 22.61 -4.36 -7.64
C HIS A 298 21.27 -4.38 -6.88
N HIS A 299 20.24 -5.12 -7.34
CA HIS A 299 18.92 -5.09 -6.68
C HIS A 299 18.12 -6.41 -6.85
N THR A 300 18.39 -7.42 -6.02
CA THR A 300 17.76 -8.75 -6.12
C THR A 300 16.22 -8.71 -6.03
N GLU A 301 15.66 -7.90 -5.12
CA GLU A 301 14.20 -7.75 -4.97
C GLU A 301 13.53 -7.02 -6.16
N ALA A 302 14.31 -6.29 -6.96
CA ALA A 302 13.79 -5.50 -8.06
C ALA A 302 13.61 -6.31 -9.35
N ARG A 303 14.27 -7.46 -9.52
CA ARG A 303 14.22 -8.25 -10.78
C ARG A 303 12.83 -8.80 -11.09
N PRO A 304 12.08 -9.43 -10.15
CA PRO A 304 10.73 -9.92 -10.46
C PRO A 304 9.77 -8.77 -10.78
N LEU A 305 9.94 -7.62 -10.12
CA LEU A 305 9.18 -6.40 -10.41
C LEU A 305 9.51 -5.87 -11.81
N ALA A 306 10.79 -5.77 -12.16
CA ALA A 306 11.28 -5.34 -13.45
C ALA A 306 10.74 -6.22 -14.60
N ALA A 307 10.76 -7.54 -14.43
CA ALA A 307 10.16 -8.48 -15.37
C ALA A 307 8.64 -8.28 -15.52
N ALA A 308 7.93 -8.03 -14.41
CA ALA A 308 6.51 -7.72 -14.45
C ALA A 308 6.22 -6.41 -15.18
N LEU A 309 7.04 -5.36 -14.98
CA LEU A 309 6.90 -4.09 -15.68
C LEU A 309 7.11 -4.25 -17.19
N LEU A 310 8.12 -5.00 -17.63
CA LEU A 310 8.35 -5.27 -19.05
C LEU A 310 7.15 -6.02 -19.67
N ARG A 311 6.55 -6.98 -18.95
CA ARG A 311 5.34 -7.70 -19.41
C ARG A 311 4.15 -6.78 -19.68
N HIS A 312 4.08 -5.64 -18.99
CA HIS A 312 3.01 -4.65 -19.16
C HIS A 312 3.43 -3.43 -20.00
N ALA A 313 4.68 -3.36 -20.46
CA ALA A 313 5.16 -2.25 -21.25
C ALA A 313 4.60 -2.33 -22.68
N PRO A 314 4.16 -1.21 -23.28
CA PRO A 314 3.61 -1.18 -24.65
C PRO A 314 4.62 -1.63 -25.72
N ASN A 315 5.91 -1.62 -25.39
CA ASN A 315 7.02 -2.02 -26.28
C ASN A 315 7.48 -3.48 -26.07
N LEU A 316 6.71 -4.32 -25.36
CA LEU A 316 7.07 -5.71 -25.07
C LEU A 316 7.45 -6.52 -26.32
N HIS A 317 6.90 -6.18 -27.48
CA HIS A 317 7.16 -6.89 -28.74
C HIS A 317 8.54 -6.64 -29.35
N ARG A 318 9.32 -5.68 -28.83
CA ARG A 318 10.67 -5.41 -29.34
C ARG A 318 11.57 -6.65 -29.14
N PRO A 319 12.26 -7.15 -30.18
CA PRO A 319 13.07 -8.36 -30.10
C PRO A 319 14.11 -8.34 -28.97
N GLY A 320 14.73 -7.18 -28.70
CA GLY A 320 15.70 -7.02 -27.61
C GLY A 320 15.10 -7.24 -26.21
N VAL A 321 13.88 -6.73 -25.96
CA VAL A 321 13.17 -6.93 -24.68
C VAL A 321 12.82 -8.40 -24.49
N GLN A 322 12.33 -9.06 -25.54
CA GLN A 322 12.02 -10.49 -25.52
C GLN A 322 13.25 -11.36 -25.26
N ALA A 323 14.38 -11.03 -25.90
CA ALA A 323 15.64 -11.73 -25.67
C ALA A 323 16.14 -11.57 -24.23
N ALA A 324 16.06 -10.34 -23.68
CA ALA A 324 16.44 -10.06 -22.30
C ALA A 324 15.58 -10.83 -21.29
N LEU A 325 14.25 -10.83 -21.48
CA LEU A 325 13.33 -11.58 -20.63
C LEU A 325 13.59 -13.09 -20.67
N ARG A 326 13.83 -13.66 -21.87
CA ARG A 326 14.16 -15.10 -21.99
C ARG A 326 15.46 -15.45 -21.29
N ARG A 327 16.49 -14.61 -21.42
CA ARG A 327 17.77 -14.82 -20.74
C ARG A 327 17.60 -14.77 -19.23
N ALA A 328 16.97 -13.73 -18.71
CA ALA A 328 16.77 -13.62 -17.27
C ALA A 328 15.85 -14.70 -16.69
N ALA A 329 14.84 -15.15 -17.45
CA ALA A 329 14.00 -16.29 -17.08
C ALA A 329 14.77 -17.62 -17.02
N ALA A 330 15.84 -17.78 -17.81
CA ALA A 330 16.72 -18.94 -17.74
C ALA A 330 17.68 -18.87 -16.53
N ASP A 331 18.11 -17.66 -16.16
CA ASP A 331 19.05 -17.43 -15.06
C ASP A 331 18.36 -17.40 -13.68
N ASP A 332 17.07 -17.06 -13.62
CA ASP A 332 16.31 -16.88 -12.38
C ASP A 332 14.91 -17.48 -12.50
N ARG A 333 14.64 -18.49 -11.66
CA ARG A 333 13.37 -19.21 -11.67
C ARG A 333 12.19 -18.28 -11.37
N THR A 334 12.31 -17.38 -10.40
CA THR A 334 11.22 -16.49 -9.99
C THR A 334 10.90 -15.51 -11.10
N VAL A 335 11.92 -14.97 -11.78
CA VAL A 335 11.73 -14.19 -13.02
C VAL A 335 11.04 -15.02 -14.10
N GLY A 336 11.45 -16.27 -14.29
CA GLY A 336 10.83 -17.20 -15.25
C GLY A 336 9.35 -17.41 -14.98
N GLU A 337 8.94 -17.60 -13.73
CA GLU A 337 7.52 -17.72 -13.35
C GLU A 337 6.74 -16.43 -13.60
N VAL A 338 7.34 -15.26 -13.34
CA VAL A 338 6.70 -13.95 -13.61
C VAL A 338 6.49 -13.75 -15.10
N VAL A 339 7.48 -14.10 -15.93
CA VAL A 339 7.37 -14.00 -17.39
C VAL A 339 6.32 -14.97 -17.93
N ALA A 340 6.31 -16.22 -17.45
CA ALA A 340 5.43 -17.27 -17.96
C ALA A 340 3.97 -17.13 -17.49
N THR A 341 3.76 -16.75 -16.22
CA THR A 341 2.45 -16.85 -15.56
C THR A 341 1.99 -15.55 -14.90
N GLY A 342 2.88 -14.55 -14.84
CA GLY A 342 2.62 -13.31 -14.12
C GLY A 342 2.64 -13.44 -12.60
N GLN A 343 3.19 -14.53 -12.06
CA GLN A 343 3.22 -14.82 -10.63
C GLN A 343 4.64 -15.13 -10.16
N LEU A 344 4.89 -14.92 -8.87
CA LEU A 344 6.18 -15.19 -8.21
C LEU A 344 6.46 -16.69 -8.02
N ALA A 345 5.51 -17.57 -8.36
CA ALA A 345 5.67 -19.02 -8.17
C ALA A 345 4.91 -19.80 -9.24
N ALA A 346 5.37 -21.03 -9.49
CA ALA A 346 4.72 -21.98 -10.38
C ALA A 346 3.24 -22.19 -10.01
N PRO A 347 2.32 -22.34 -11.00
CA PRO A 347 0.88 -22.42 -10.75
C PRO A 347 0.47 -23.53 -9.79
N GLN A 348 1.14 -24.69 -9.87
CA GLN A 348 0.89 -25.84 -9.01
C GLN A 348 1.37 -25.60 -7.57
N THR A 349 2.54 -24.99 -7.39
CA THR A 349 3.05 -24.59 -6.07
C THR A 349 2.11 -23.60 -5.41
N ALA A 350 1.72 -22.55 -6.14
CA ALA A 350 0.78 -21.55 -5.67
C ALA A 350 -0.56 -22.19 -5.30
N ARG A 351 -1.10 -23.11 -6.12
CA ARG A 351 -2.34 -23.83 -5.81
C ARG A 351 -2.24 -24.62 -4.49
N VAL A 352 -1.19 -25.41 -4.30
CA VAL A 352 -1.01 -26.23 -3.09
C VAL A 352 -0.90 -25.36 -1.83
N VAL A 353 -0.10 -24.30 -1.90
CA VAL A 353 0.10 -23.39 -0.75
C VAL A 353 -1.19 -22.63 -0.43
N VAL A 354 -1.86 -22.05 -1.43
CA VAL A 354 -3.14 -21.35 -1.25
C VAL A 354 -4.19 -22.27 -0.68
N THR A 355 -4.37 -23.48 -1.21
CA THR A 355 -5.37 -24.42 -0.70
C THR A 355 -5.11 -24.77 0.77
N ARG A 356 -3.86 -25.01 1.16
CA ARG A 356 -3.53 -25.31 2.57
C ARG A 356 -3.83 -24.13 3.50
N ILE A 357 -3.38 -22.93 3.15
CA ILE A 357 -3.58 -21.72 3.95
C ILE A 357 -5.06 -21.36 4.04
N VAL A 358 -5.78 -21.39 2.92
CA VAL A 358 -7.22 -21.11 2.88
C VAL A 358 -7.97 -22.10 3.74
N ASN A 359 -7.73 -23.41 3.58
CA ASN A 359 -8.43 -24.44 4.35
C ASN A 359 -8.18 -24.26 5.86
N ALA A 360 -6.94 -23.96 6.27
CA ALA A 360 -6.61 -23.70 7.66
C ALA A 360 -7.31 -22.44 8.20
N ALA A 361 -7.31 -21.35 7.43
CA ALA A 361 -7.97 -20.11 7.81
C ALA A 361 -9.50 -20.27 7.88
N THR A 362 -10.11 -20.99 6.93
CA THR A 362 -11.57 -21.22 6.92
C THR A 362 -12.01 -22.19 8.01
N ALA A 363 -11.20 -23.19 8.35
CA ALA A 363 -11.51 -24.14 9.43
C ALA A 363 -11.52 -23.47 10.82
N ALA A 364 -10.83 -22.34 10.97
CA ALA A 364 -10.84 -21.55 12.19
C ALA A 364 -11.98 -20.53 12.26
N LEU A 365 -12.77 -20.38 11.19
CA LEU A 365 -13.97 -19.54 11.22
C LEU A 365 -15.12 -20.27 11.91
N PRO A 366 -16.01 -19.52 12.56
CA PRO A 366 -17.08 -20.13 13.33
C PRO A 366 -18.14 -20.87 12.48
N TYR A 367 -18.23 -20.61 11.17
CA TYR A 367 -19.17 -21.27 10.26
C TYR A 367 -18.60 -21.39 8.83
N GLU A 368 -19.09 -22.39 8.09
CA GLU A 368 -18.76 -22.57 6.67
C GLU A 368 -19.47 -21.52 5.79
N MET A 369 -18.71 -20.91 4.88
CA MET A 369 -19.23 -20.03 3.85
C MET A 369 -18.52 -20.35 2.53
N THR A 370 -19.30 -20.58 1.47
CA THR A 370 -18.75 -20.67 0.11
C THR A 370 -18.12 -19.34 -0.25
N ASN A 371 -16.82 -19.34 -0.53
CA ASN A 371 -16.07 -18.13 -0.78
C ASN A 371 -15.05 -18.34 -1.90
N ASP A 372 -15.50 -18.20 -3.14
CA ASP A 372 -14.64 -18.36 -4.32
C ASP A 372 -13.64 -17.19 -4.47
N VAL A 373 -13.91 -16.06 -3.82
CA VAL A 373 -13.07 -14.85 -3.85
C VAL A 373 -11.86 -15.00 -2.93
N PHE A 374 -12.01 -15.58 -1.74
CA PHE A 374 -10.95 -15.63 -0.74
C PHE A 374 -9.68 -16.37 -1.22
N PRO A 375 -9.75 -17.54 -1.90
CA PRO A 375 -8.59 -18.17 -2.51
C PRO A 375 -7.86 -17.28 -3.53
N VAL A 376 -8.61 -16.49 -4.31
CA VAL A 376 -8.02 -15.57 -5.29
C VAL A 376 -7.27 -14.45 -4.56
N LEU A 377 -7.85 -13.88 -3.50
CA LEU A 377 -7.19 -12.85 -2.69
C LEU A 377 -5.93 -13.39 -1.98
N VAL A 378 -5.97 -14.60 -1.42
CA VAL A 378 -4.78 -15.23 -0.82
C VAL A 378 -3.70 -15.51 -1.88
N ARG A 379 -4.09 -15.89 -3.09
CA ARG A 379 -3.15 -16.05 -4.21
C ARG A 379 -2.48 -14.73 -4.59
N GLU A 380 -3.27 -13.66 -4.75
CA GLU A 380 -2.75 -12.33 -5.06
C GLU A 380 -1.81 -11.84 -3.95
N LEU A 381 -2.23 -11.98 -2.69
CA LEU A 381 -1.45 -11.61 -1.51
C LEU A 381 -0.04 -12.22 -1.50
N LEU A 382 0.08 -13.50 -1.89
CA LEU A 382 1.34 -14.24 -1.77
C LEU A 382 2.17 -14.28 -3.05
N PHE A 383 1.54 -14.22 -4.22
CA PHE A 383 2.21 -14.54 -5.48
C PHE A 383 2.12 -13.45 -6.53
N HIS A 384 1.43 -12.34 -6.28
CA HIS A 384 1.45 -11.23 -7.23
C HIS A 384 2.82 -10.53 -7.22
N PRO A 385 3.46 -10.23 -8.37
CA PRO A 385 4.79 -9.62 -8.40
C PRO A 385 4.81 -8.16 -7.95
N LEU A 386 3.75 -7.39 -8.22
CA LEU A 386 3.63 -6.01 -7.74
C LEU A 386 3.29 -5.97 -6.26
N PHE A 387 4.15 -5.31 -5.47
CA PHE A 387 3.97 -5.13 -4.02
C PHE A 387 2.66 -4.43 -3.68
N ASP A 388 2.29 -3.39 -4.42
CA ASP A 388 1.04 -2.65 -4.24
C ASP A 388 -0.20 -3.54 -4.27
N ILE A 389 -0.30 -4.48 -5.22
CA ILE A 389 -1.42 -5.42 -5.27
C ILE A 389 -1.43 -6.33 -4.04
N ARG A 390 -0.26 -6.81 -3.59
CA ARG A 390 -0.15 -7.58 -2.36
C ARG A 390 -0.60 -6.75 -1.15
N LEU A 391 -0.15 -5.50 -1.05
CA LEU A 391 -0.45 -4.58 0.03
C LEU A 391 -1.95 -4.26 0.11
N TYR A 392 -2.57 -3.86 -0.99
CA TYR A 392 -3.99 -3.50 -0.99
C TYR A 392 -4.90 -4.71 -0.80
N THR A 393 -4.50 -5.89 -1.31
CA THR A 393 -5.19 -7.14 -1.00
C THR A 393 -5.03 -7.52 0.49
N ALA A 394 -3.84 -7.31 1.07
CA ALA A 394 -3.62 -7.49 2.50
C ALA A 394 -4.53 -6.57 3.33
N MET A 395 -4.64 -5.29 2.96
CA MET A 395 -5.53 -4.31 3.60
C MET A 395 -7.00 -4.68 3.48
N LEU A 396 -7.42 -5.14 2.31
CA LEU A 396 -8.77 -5.65 2.07
C LEU A 396 -9.12 -6.81 3.00
N ILE A 397 -8.22 -7.79 3.15
CA ILE A 397 -8.43 -8.92 4.05
C ILE A 397 -8.36 -8.47 5.53
N ALA A 398 -7.44 -7.56 5.87
CA ALA A 398 -7.27 -7.03 7.22
C ALA A 398 -8.54 -6.35 7.75
N ALA A 399 -9.33 -5.75 6.86
CA ALA A 399 -10.60 -5.10 7.17
C ALA A 399 -11.78 -6.08 7.25
N THR A 400 -11.52 -7.40 7.36
CA THR A 400 -12.55 -8.43 7.53
C THR A 400 -12.23 -9.37 8.69
N PRO A 401 -13.22 -10.15 9.18
CA PRO A 401 -12.97 -11.20 10.16
C PRO A 401 -12.03 -12.33 9.70
N TYR A 402 -11.63 -12.39 8.43
CA TYR A 402 -10.58 -13.31 7.96
C TYR A 402 -9.17 -12.96 8.48
N ARG A 403 -8.97 -11.74 9.01
CA ARG A 403 -7.66 -11.25 9.45
C ARG A 403 -6.92 -12.22 10.36
N GLU A 404 -7.51 -12.58 11.49
CA GLU A 404 -6.85 -13.41 12.50
C GLU A 404 -6.64 -14.86 12.06
N PRO A 405 -7.67 -15.56 11.50
CA PRO A 405 -7.49 -16.90 10.98
C PRO A 405 -6.42 -17.00 9.89
N LEU A 406 -6.38 -16.02 8.97
CA LEU A 406 -5.36 -16.01 7.92
C LEU A 406 -3.97 -15.72 8.49
N ALA A 407 -3.84 -14.77 9.42
CA ALA A 407 -2.54 -14.48 10.05
C ALA A 407 -1.97 -15.71 10.77
N ARG A 408 -2.83 -16.48 11.46
CA ARG A 408 -2.44 -17.74 12.10
C ARG A 408 -2.00 -18.78 11.07
N ALA A 409 -2.81 -19.04 10.04
CA ALA A 409 -2.47 -19.99 8.99
C ALA A 409 -1.17 -19.65 8.27
N LEU A 410 -0.91 -18.36 8.04
CA LEU A 410 0.35 -17.87 7.47
C LEU A 410 1.54 -18.06 8.41
N ALA A 411 1.37 -17.84 9.71
CA ALA A 411 2.42 -18.08 10.69
C ALA A 411 2.74 -19.56 10.85
N ASP A 412 1.73 -20.43 10.81
CA ASP A 412 1.91 -21.89 10.82
C ASP A 412 2.65 -22.36 9.57
N GLU A 413 2.29 -21.83 8.40
CA GLU A 413 2.99 -22.08 7.14
C GLU A 413 4.46 -21.65 7.24
N LEU A 414 4.72 -20.45 7.78
CA LEU A 414 6.08 -19.92 7.97
C LEU A 414 6.90 -20.75 8.97
N ALA A 415 6.27 -21.24 10.04
CA ALA A 415 6.93 -22.02 11.09
C ALA A 415 7.23 -23.47 10.66
N ALA A 416 6.39 -24.06 9.81
CA ALA A 416 6.54 -25.44 9.33
C ALA A 416 7.69 -25.62 8.32
N ILE A 417 8.22 -24.54 7.75
CA ILE A 417 9.17 -24.59 6.63
C ILE A 417 10.61 -24.45 7.15
N ARG A 418 11.49 -25.38 6.76
CA ARG A 418 12.94 -25.19 6.89
C ARG A 418 13.33 -24.01 5.99
N ALA A 419 13.81 -22.93 6.62
CA ALA A 419 14.02 -21.62 6.01
C ALA A 419 14.83 -21.56 4.68
N PRO A 420 15.81 -22.45 4.38
CA PRO A 420 16.65 -22.28 3.19
C PRO A 420 15.91 -22.43 1.85
N ASP A 421 14.93 -23.32 1.75
CA ASP A 421 14.43 -23.79 0.44
C ASP A 421 13.32 -22.91 -0.16
N ARG A 422 12.81 -21.91 0.57
CA ARG A 422 11.63 -21.10 0.20
C ARG A 422 11.70 -19.63 0.62
N VAL A 423 12.85 -19.00 0.44
CA VAL A 423 13.07 -17.59 0.83
C VAL A 423 12.00 -16.65 0.24
N ASP A 424 11.64 -16.79 -1.03
CA ASP A 424 10.68 -15.89 -1.69
C ASP A 424 9.27 -16.00 -1.10
N LEU A 425 8.77 -17.23 -0.89
CA LEU A 425 7.46 -17.46 -0.26
C LEU A 425 7.46 -16.93 1.17
N ASN A 426 8.49 -17.24 1.96
CA ASN A 426 8.60 -16.78 3.34
C ASN A 426 8.68 -15.25 3.41
N SER A 427 9.33 -14.61 2.45
CA SER A 427 9.37 -13.16 2.33
C SER A 427 7.98 -12.58 2.04
N CYS A 428 7.21 -13.21 1.16
CA CYS A 428 5.83 -12.81 0.90
C CYS A 428 4.93 -13.01 2.13
N ILE A 429 5.11 -14.09 2.89
CA ILE A 429 4.37 -14.35 4.13
C ILE A 429 4.71 -13.29 5.20
N ILE A 430 5.99 -13.00 5.45
CA ILE A 430 6.40 -11.96 6.41
C ILE A 430 5.86 -10.59 5.98
N SER A 431 5.89 -10.28 4.68
CA SER A 431 5.31 -9.05 4.13
C SER A 431 3.80 -8.96 4.30
N ALA A 432 3.07 -10.07 4.17
CA ALA A 432 1.64 -10.12 4.44
C ALA A 432 1.35 -9.90 5.94
N LEU A 433 2.08 -10.62 6.81
CA LEU A 433 1.96 -10.49 8.26
C LEU A 433 2.28 -9.07 8.73
N ARG A 434 3.24 -8.37 8.12
CA ARG A 434 3.51 -6.94 8.37
C ARG A 434 2.24 -6.09 8.32
N THR A 435 1.29 -6.42 7.44
CA THR A 435 0.09 -5.58 7.22
C THR A 435 -1.04 -5.91 8.20
N PHE A 436 -1.23 -7.19 8.54
CA PHE A 436 -2.42 -7.61 9.29
C PHE A 436 -2.18 -8.64 10.39
N GLY A 437 -0.93 -9.04 10.62
CA GLY A 437 -0.55 -9.87 11.76
C GLY A 437 -0.93 -9.22 13.09
N THR A 438 -1.17 -10.05 14.10
CA THR A 438 -1.55 -9.59 15.44
C THR A 438 -0.42 -9.82 16.44
N GLY A 439 -0.68 -9.52 17.72
CA GLY A 439 0.25 -9.85 18.79
C GLY A 439 0.55 -11.35 18.89
N GLU A 440 -0.33 -12.23 18.40
CA GLU A 440 -0.10 -13.69 18.40
C GLU A 440 1.07 -14.11 17.49
N GLN A 441 1.24 -13.45 16.34
CA GLN A 441 2.32 -13.77 15.39
C GLN A 441 3.63 -13.04 15.72
N ARG A 442 3.59 -12.05 16.60
CA ARG A 442 4.74 -11.22 16.98
C ARG A 442 5.94 -12.05 17.47
N PRO A 443 5.79 -13.02 18.40
CA PRO A 443 6.92 -13.83 18.85
C PRO A 443 7.62 -14.62 17.73
N LEU A 444 6.90 -15.02 16.67
CA LEU A 444 7.52 -15.70 15.52
C LEU A 444 8.43 -14.75 14.75
N ILE A 445 7.96 -13.53 14.47
CA ILE A 445 8.75 -12.50 13.77
C ILE A 445 9.94 -12.05 14.62
N GLU A 446 9.76 -11.90 15.94
CA GLU A 446 10.84 -11.62 16.88
C GLU A 446 11.95 -12.70 16.79
N ARG A 447 11.58 -13.99 16.81
CA ARG A 447 12.54 -15.08 16.66
C ARG A 447 13.29 -15.05 15.32
N ILE A 448 12.60 -14.76 14.22
CA ILE A 448 13.24 -14.67 12.89
C ILE A 448 14.21 -13.49 12.85
N SER A 449 13.83 -12.36 13.44
CA SER A 449 14.64 -11.13 13.41
C SER A 449 16.02 -11.26 14.07
N ILE A 450 16.19 -12.17 15.02
CA ILE A 450 17.48 -12.42 15.71
C ILE A 450 18.00 -13.85 15.48
N GLY A 451 17.38 -14.59 14.55
CA GLY A 451 17.67 -16.00 14.33
C GLY A 451 19.02 -16.21 13.63
N THR A 452 19.84 -17.10 14.18
CA THR A 452 21.11 -17.51 13.57
C THR A 452 20.89 -18.65 12.58
N GLY A 453 21.59 -18.62 11.44
CA GLY A 453 21.48 -19.67 10.40
C GLY A 453 20.22 -19.56 9.53
N LEU A 454 19.47 -18.46 9.64
CA LEU A 454 18.38 -18.14 8.72
C LEU A 454 18.92 -17.39 7.49
N PRO A 455 18.27 -17.52 6.32
CA PRO A 455 18.59 -16.70 5.15
C PRO A 455 18.51 -15.20 5.48
N GLY A 456 19.57 -14.47 5.15
CA GLY A 456 19.70 -13.05 5.47
C GLY A 456 18.54 -12.15 5.06
N PRO A 457 17.96 -12.31 3.84
CA PRO A 457 16.79 -11.54 3.42
C PRO A 457 15.60 -11.68 4.39
N LEU A 458 15.37 -12.87 4.96
CA LEU A 458 14.28 -13.10 5.92
C LEU A 458 14.53 -12.38 7.25
N VAL A 459 15.78 -12.37 7.72
CA VAL A 459 16.18 -11.67 8.96
C VAL A 459 15.95 -10.17 8.79
N VAL A 460 16.49 -9.58 7.71
CA VAL A 460 16.33 -8.15 7.40
C VAL A 460 14.84 -7.80 7.26
N LEU A 461 14.08 -8.58 6.49
CA LEU A 461 12.65 -8.34 6.33
C LEU A 461 11.87 -8.43 7.65
N ALA A 462 12.19 -9.40 8.52
CA ALA A 462 11.57 -9.52 9.83
C ALA A 462 11.85 -8.31 10.73
N THR A 463 13.07 -7.77 10.72
CA THR A 463 13.41 -6.54 11.45
C THR A 463 12.65 -5.30 10.95
N HIS A 464 12.26 -5.29 9.67
CA HIS A 464 11.39 -4.27 9.10
C HIS A 464 9.91 -4.49 9.46
N ALA A 465 9.46 -5.74 9.41
CA ALA A 465 8.05 -6.09 9.61
C ALA A 465 7.59 -5.90 11.06
N ILE A 466 8.46 -6.14 12.04
CA ILE A 466 8.11 -6.11 13.47
C ILE A 466 7.55 -4.77 13.95
N GLY A 467 7.91 -3.66 13.29
CA GLY A 467 7.39 -2.33 13.58
C GLY A 467 5.91 -2.13 13.23
N HIS A 468 5.38 -2.90 12.27
CA HIS A 468 3.99 -2.78 11.79
C HIS A 468 3.06 -3.88 12.28
N LEU A 469 3.61 -4.96 12.83
CA LEU A 469 2.80 -6.05 13.35
C LEU A 469 1.86 -5.57 14.47
N GLY A 470 0.69 -6.18 14.62
CA GLY A 470 -0.16 -5.91 15.78
C GLY A 470 0.51 -6.26 17.12
N GLY A 471 -0.02 -5.72 18.21
CA GLY A 471 0.56 -5.87 19.56
C GLY A 471 1.84 -5.05 19.76
N GLN A 472 2.53 -5.27 20.87
CA GLN A 472 3.77 -4.54 21.21
C GLN A 472 4.85 -5.53 21.66
N SER A 473 6.07 -5.29 21.20
CA SER A 473 7.27 -5.92 21.80
C SER A 473 7.72 -5.10 23.00
N ASP A 474 8.21 -5.79 24.03
CA ASP A 474 8.76 -5.16 25.23
C ASP A 474 10.13 -4.52 24.97
N ASP A 475 10.58 -3.65 25.87
CA ASP A 475 11.89 -2.99 25.75
C ASP A 475 13.05 -3.98 25.80
N ARG A 476 12.85 -5.16 26.41
CA ARG A 476 13.87 -6.20 26.51
C ARG A 476 14.15 -6.83 25.16
N TYR A 477 13.13 -7.15 24.37
CA TYR A 477 13.27 -7.63 23.00
C TYR A 477 14.02 -6.60 22.16
N TRP A 478 13.56 -5.34 22.17
CA TRP A 478 14.15 -4.30 21.34
C TRP A 478 15.64 -4.08 21.66
N ALA A 479 15.99 -3.98 22.94
CA ALA A 479 17.38 -3.89 23.37
C ALA A 479 18.19 -5.12 22.93
N THR A 480 17.64 -6.32 23.11
CA THR A 480 18.30 -7.58 22.71
C THR A 480 18.57 -7.65 21.21
N ALA A 481 17.58 -7.28 20.38
CA ALA A 481 17.70 -7.31 18.92
C ALA A 481 18.71 -6.29 18.40
N VAL A 482 18.69 -5.06 18.94
CA VAL A 482 19.69 -4.03 18.62
C VAL A 482 21.08 -4.49 19.03
N ASP A 483 21.27 -4.96 20.25
CA ASP A 483 22.57 -5.43 20.75
C ASP A 483 23.07 -6.63 19.94
N HIS A 484 22.19 -7.55 19.54
CA HIS A 484 22.52 -8.70 18.71
C HIS A 484 23.16 -8.27 17.38
N HIS A 485 22.46 -7.45 16.59
CA HIS A 485 22.99 -7.03 15.28
C HIS A 485 24.16 -6.06 15.40
N ASN A 486 24.16 -5.19 16.41
CA ASN A 486 25.29 -4.28 16.64
C ASN A 486 26.58 -5.04 17.00
N ARG A 487 26.49 -6.09 17.84
CA ARG A 487 27.65 -6.95 18.13
C ARG A 487 28.18 -7.65 16.89
N LEU A 488 27.29 -8.22 16.06
CA LEU A 488 27.69 -8.92 14.85
C LEU A 488 28.27 -7.97 13.80
N TRP A 489 27.70 -6.78 13.64
CA TRP A 489 28.26 -5.70 12.84
C TRP A 489 29.67 -5.31 13.30
N ARG A 490 29.88 -5.08 14.59
CA ARG A 490 31.20 -4.69 15.13
C ARG A 490 32.25 -5.78 14.87
N ARG A 491 31.85 -7.06 14.95
CA ARG A 491 32.75 -8.20 14.76
C ARG A 491 33.09 -8.46 13.30
N HIS A 492 32.13 -8.34 12.39
CA HIS A 492 32.25 -8.83 11.02
C HIS A 492 32.16 -7.74 9.94
N ARG A 493 31.63 -6.56 10.29
CA ARG A 493 31.29 -5.48 9.34
C ARG A 493 30.41 -5.96 8.18
N ASP A 494 29.51 -6.89 8.48
CA ASP A 494 28.60 -7.50 7.50
C ASP A 494 27.41 -6.56 7.18
N PRO A 495 27.20 -6.16 5.91
CA PRO A 495 26.08 -5.30 5.47
C PRO A 495 24.69 -5.81 5.86
N LEU A 496 24.53 -7.12 6.08
CA LEU A 496 23.28 -7.70 6.54
C LEU A 496 22.87 -7.14 7.90
N HIS A 497 23.82 -7.03 8.84
CA HIS A 497 23.54 -6.55 10.19
C HIS A 497 23.37 -5.03 10.24
N GLU A 498 24.01 -4.29 9.35
CA GLU A 498 23.69 -2.88 9.14
C GLU A 498 22.24 -2.71 8.66
N SER A 499 21.82 -3.49 7.65
CA SER A 499 20.46 -3.45 7.11
C SER A 499 19.41 -3.84 8.15
N ALA A 500 19.69 -4.89 8.93
CA ALA A 500 18.85 -5.32 10.05
C ALA A 500 18.71 -4.22 11.13
N LEU A 501 19.81 -3.53 11.48
CA LEU A 501 19.76 -2.40 12.41
C LEU A 501 18.89 -1.26 11.86
N ARG A 502 19.00 -0.92 10.57
CA ARG A 502 18.12 0.09 9.95
C ARG A 502 16.65 -0.31 10.02
N GLY A 503 16.34 -1.60 9.85
CA GLY A 503 15.00 -2.15 10.06
C GLY A 503 14.50 -1.97 11.48
N LEU A 504 15.32 -2.31 12.48
CA LEU A 504 15.00 -2.09 13.88
C LEU A 504 14.83 -0.61 14.22
N VAL A 505 15.68 0.29 13.72
CA VAL A 505 15.53 1.74 13.93
C VAL A 505 14.18 2.23 13.43
N TYR A 506 13.78 1.78 12.23
CA TYR A 506 12.46 2.07 11.69
C TYR A 506 11.35 1.56 12.61
N GLY A 507 11.44 0.31 13.07
CA GLY A 507 10.47 -0.26 14.03
C GLY A 507 10.41 0.50 15.37
N LEU A 508 11.55 0.90 15.92
CA LEU A 508 11.64 1.72 17.13
C LEU A 508 10.99 3.10 16.94
N GLY A 509 11.15 3.70 15.76
CA GLY A 509 10.53 4.97 15.39
C GLY A 509 9.01 4.92 15.33
N ILE A 510 8.45 3.88 14.70
CA ILE A 510 7.01 3.60 14.69
C ILE A 510 6.50 3.31 16.11
N ALA A 511 7.23 2.51 16.89
CA ALA A 511 6.89 2.16 18.26
C ALA A 511 7.20 3.26 19.30
N ARG A 512 7.68 4.44 18.87
CA ARG A 512 8.02 5.60 19.72
C ARG A 512 8.98 5.29 20.87
N ARG A 513 9.97 4.42 20.63
CA ARG A 513 10.99 4.02 21.63
C ARG A 513 12.16 5.00 21.67
N GLU A 514 11.89 6.26 22.02
CA GLU A 514 12.85 7.37 21.97
C GLU A 514 14.14 7.11 22.76
N ALA A 515 14.04 6.47 23.93
CA ALA A 515 15.22 6.17 24.75
C ALA A 515 16.21 5.21 24.04
N LEU A 516 15.70 4.18 23.35
CA LEU A 516 16.54 3.24 22.60
C LEU A 516 17.10 3.88 21.34
N LEU A 517 16.31 4.71 20.64
CA LEU A 517 16.81 5.52 19.52
C LEU A 517 17.94 6.46 19.97
N GLY A 518 17.78 7.12 21.11
CA GLY A 518 18.79 8.01 21.69
C GLY A 518 20.09 7.28 22.02
N ARG A 519 20.00 6.07 22.60
CA ARG A 519 21.15 5.20 22.85
C ARG A 519 21.89 4.83 21.57
N LEU A 520 21.15 4.42 20.54
CA LEU A 520 21.76 4.00 19.27
C LEU A 520 22.41 5.18 18.54
N ARG A 521 21.75 6.35 18.52
CA ARG A 521 22.30 7.59 17.95
C ARG A 521 23.66 7.96 18.55
N LEU A 522 23.81 7.78 19.87
CA LEU A 522 25.01 8.15 20.61
C LEU A 522 26.09 7.05 20.63
N ASP A 523 25.83 5.87 20.09
CA ASP A 523 26.79 4.76 20.08
C ASP A 523 27.80 4.88 18.93
N PRO A 524 29.06 5.28 19.18
CA PRO A 524 30.05 5.49 18.12
C PRO A 524 30.42 4.19 17.39
N ALA A 525 30.14 3.02 17.97
CA ALA A 525 30.44 1.73 17.35
C ALA A 525 29.28 1.15 16.52
N ALA A 526 28.08 1.76 16.58
CA ALA A 526 26.98 1.47 15.66
C ALA A 526 27.29 1.98 14.24
N PRO A 527 26.74 1.35 13.18
CA PRO A 527 26.92 1.83 11.82
C PRO A 527 26.30 3.21 11.63
N GLU A 528 26.97 4.08 10.87
CA GLU A 528 26.53 5.45 10.61
C GLU A 528 25.10 5.53 10.04
N PRO A 529 24.68 4.68 9.08
CA PRO A 529 23.32 4.71 8.57
C PRO A 529 22.25 4.47 9.65
N ALA A 530 22.52 3.60 10.64
CA ALA A 530 21.58 3.36 11.73
C ALA A 530 21.51 4.54 12.70
N ARG A 531 22.65 5.21 12.98
CA ARG A 531 22.67 6.42 13.81
C ARG A 531 21.94 7.58 13.17
N THR A 532 22.17 7.79 11.87
CA THR A 532 21.50 8.83 11.07
C THR A 532 20.00 8.59 11.03
N ALA A 533 19.58 7.34 10.85
CA ALA A 533 18.18 6.97 10.91
C ALA A 533 17.54 7.26 12.28
N ALA A 534 18.28 6.97 13.37
CA ALA A 534 17.79 7.26 14.72
C ALA A 534 17.68 8.77 14.99
N ASP A 535 18.65 9.56 14.51
CA ASP A 535 18.61 11.02 14.59
C ASP A 535 17.44 11.60 13.80
N TRP A 536 17.15 11.09 12.61
CA TRP A 536 15.98 11.51 11.82
C TRP A 536 14.68 11.31 12.60
N TRP A 537 14.45 10.13 13.19
CA TRP A 537 13.25 9.86 13.98
C TRP A 537 13.12 10.78 15.21
N LEU A 538 14.23 11.04 15.91
CA LEU A 538 14.26 11.93 17.07
C LEU A 538 14.13 13.42 16.69
N GLY A 539 14.45 13.78 15.45
CA GLY A 539 14.35 15.13 14.92
C GLY A 539 12.96 15.51 14.42
N LEU A 540 12.03 14.56 14.30
CA LEU A 540 10.68 14.83 13.83
C LEU A 540 9.90 15.76 14.77
N PRO A 541 9.14 16.74 14.26
CA PRO A 541 8.31 17.59 15.10
C PRO A 541 7.28 16.78 15.90
N ARG A 542 7.13 17.11 17.18
CA ARG A 542 6.19 16.40 18.08
C ARG A 542 4.74 16.39 17.56
N HIS A 543 4.29 17.47 16.94
CA HIS A 543 2.93 17.52 16.40
C HIS A 543 2.73 16.58 15.20
N VAL A 544 3.77 16.31 14.40
CA VAL A 544 3.73 15.33 13.31
C VAL A 544 3.63 13.92 13.89
N THR A 545 4.49 13.58 14.85
CA THR A 545 4.52 12.23 15.43
C THR A 545 3.28 11.92 16.26
N ALA A 546 2.72 12.92 16.94
CA ALA A 546 1.46 12.82 17.67
C ALA A 546 0.25 12.78 16.75
N SER A 547 0.21 13.59 15.68
CA SER A 547 -0.90 13.54 14.71
C SER A 547 -0.99 12.17 14.05
N ALA A 548 0.14 11.58 13.65
CA ALA A 548 0.19 10.31 12.93
C ALA A 548 -0.43 9.08 13.63
N VAL A 549 -0.74 9.17 14.94
CA VAL A 549 -1.40 8.09 15.69
C VAL A 549 -2.91 8.32 15.91
N HIS A 550 -3.41 9.52 15.59
CA HIS A 550 -4.81 9.92 15.69
C HIS A 550 -5.45 10.04 14.32
#